data_AF-A0A2G8KZE7-F1
#
_entry.id   AF-A0A2G8KZE7-F1
#
_cell.length_a   1.000
_cell.length_b   1.000
_cell.length_c   1.000
_cell.angle_alpha   90.00
_cell.angle_beta   90.00
_cell.angle_gamma   90.00
#
_symmetry.space_group_name_H-M   'P 1'
#
loop_
_entity.id
_entity.type
_entity.pdbx_description
1 polymer ?
#
loop_
_entity_poly.entity_id
_entity_poly.type
_entity_poly.pdbx_seq_one_letter_code
_entity_poly.pdbx_strand_id
1 'polypeptide(L)'
;MVIYVVSIAPDISKYFRYLFQNDIEYLTEPLFGNDKGNSAFSKILLQDNPIRGMSSAFLDELIDGGAMNLSCEQLILPTIREQLTVTCLRPSTVMVMNVSNDAARWFQTRGFYCIETQVDNLNECTSCPTGTYSSTSSAVTCQACPRGGFYQDQVGQYSSDITPINCKNCTEGTFVWEGSGKDPLSCKVCPTGTNKNAFAGFRACFCLENYFRRDRFDECELCPQEGVQCKDDYMTIRQGYYWNWSYTDIAEYKRFVENLLTFNESYEETATRFNGSLPKAHKCLKSGRCANDVDQITGNCAKGYTGWMCTICDEEFFPIFGHCHPCPALKYFILETSIIFIVLALFLFLLFKSYQYQRRRSRSLVDSTLALVKIVLGFYQIMAEFWESIDVIFWPQFFKSIAAWLDILQFNISSILIKPKCFWPAFEITPYTAFTLGAMFPYFSTACAILAIGASNFWYWEIIELGRKVSQTLVIVVLGWNSSFSVTITLTLAVIFLSLHISFRPMEDNIEHYLQLASLWVIFFNMLLAAVPASDSSSGHLTTDILVTCLVILNTGVLVIAVVVTILKMVRIMCNKNCFRQGENEQQPEDFINEIAPLLS
;
A
#
# COMPACT_ATOMS: atom_id res chain seq x y z
N MET A 1 52.45 -34.58 -9.73
CA MET A 1 51.64 -33.41 -10.14
C MET A 1 51.56 -33.44 -11.65
N VAL A 2 50.37 -33.44 -12.26
CA VAL A 2 50.27 -33.37 -13.74
C VAL A 2 50.59 -31.94 -14.12
N ILE A 3 51.85 -31.69 -14.48
CA ILE A 3 52.29 -30.41 -15.01
C ILE A 3 51.72 -30.30 -16.42
N TYR A 4 50.79 -29.37 -16.65
CA TYR A 4 50.31 -29.06 -18.00
C TYR A 4 51.40 -28.30 -18.74
N VAL A 5 52.32 -29.03 -19.35
CA VAL A 5 53.34 -28.46 -20.22
C VAL A 5 52.70 -28.28 -21.59
N VAL A 6 52.29 -27.05 -21.90
CA VAL A 6 51.85 -26.73 -23.26
C VAL A 6 53.10 -26.60 -24.14
N SER A 7 53.38 -27.65 -24.91
CA SER A 7 54.35 -27.57 -25.99
C SER A 7 53.64 -27.00 -27.23
N ILE A 8 53.92 -25.73 -27.56
CA ILE A 8 53.26 -24.97 -28.63
C ILE A 8 53.95 -25.27 -29.98
N ALA A 9 53.43 -26.23 -30.74
CA ALA A 9 53.76 -26.53 -32.14
C ALA A 9 55.25 -26.78 -32.51
N PRO A 10 55.57 -27.62 -33.50
CA PRO A 10 56.92 -28.18 -33.68
C PRO A 10 58.04 -27.17 -34.00
N ASP A 11 57.72 -25.99 -34.58
CA ASP A 11 58.74 -25.06 -35.07
C ASP A 11 59.01 -23.83 -34.17
N ILE A 12 58.08 -23.44 -33.29
CA ILE A 12 58.26 -22.30 -32.37
C ILE A 12 58.45 -22.79 -30.91
N SER A 13 58.03 -24.02 -30.59
CA SER A 13 58.27 -24.69 -29.30
C SER A 13 59.73 -24.99 -28.99
N LYS A 14 60.70 -24.71 -29.85
CA LYS A 14 62.11 -24.96 -29.48
C LYS A 14 62.68 -23.91 -28.52
N TYR A 15 62.05 -22.74 -28.39
CA TYR A 15 62.70 -21.59 -27.76
C TYR A 15 61.98 -20.95 -26.56
N PHE A 16 60.65 -21.11 -26.42
CA PHE A 16 59.87 -20.44 -25.36
C PHE A 16 59.09 -21.44 -24.49
N ARG A 17 59.12 -21.25 -23.16
CA ARG A 17 58.39 -22.09 -22.18
C ARG A 17 57.62 -21.25 -21.17
N TYR A 18 56.43 -21.72 -20.81
CA TYR A 18 55.49 -21.00 -19.95
C TYR A 18 54.94 -21.90 -18.84
N LEU A 19 55.17 -21.51 -17.59
CA LEU A 19 54.60 -22.13 -16.39
C LEU A 19 54.01 -21.03 -15.52
N PHE A 20 52.70 -21.09 -15.29
CA PHE A 20 51.96 -20.02 -14.64
C PHE A 20 51.03 -20.53 -13.56
N GLN A 21 51.04 -19.87 -12.40
CA GLN A 21 50.17 -20.20 -11.26
C GLN A 21 50.24 -21.69 -10.86
N ASN A 22 51.45 -22.24 -10.71
CA ASN A 22 51.66 -23.59 -10.17
C ASN A 22 52.37 -23.50 -8.80
N ASP A 23 52.28 -24.55 -7.99
CA ASP A 23 52.96 -24.63 -6.69
C ASP A 23 54.42 -25.14 -6.82
N ILE A 24 55.16 -24.64 -7.81
CA ILE A 24 56.55 -25.06 -8.03
C ILE A 24 57.47 -24.30 -7.07
N GLU A 25 57.96 -25.00 -6.04
CA GLU A 25 58.89 -24.43 -5.05
C GLU A 25 60.37 -24.58 -5.43
N TYR A 26 60.74 -25.63 -6.17
CA TYR A 26 62.14 -25.92 -6.50
C TYR A 26 62.29 -26.43 -7.94
N LEU A 27 63.32 -25.96 -8.65
CA LEU A 27 63.67 -26.40 -10.01
C LEU A 27 64.99 -27.19 -9.97
N THR A 28 64.88 -28.49 -9.72
CA THR A 28 66.00 -29.35 -9.31
C THR A 28 66.49 -30.32 -10.38
N GLU A 29 65.64 -30.67 -11.34
CA GLU A 29 65.99 -31.56 -12.47
C GLU A 29 65.74 -30.86 -13.82
N PRO A 30 66.40 -31.31 -14.90
CA PRO A 30 65.99 -30.97 -16.25
C PRO A 30 64.49 -31.27 -16.42
N LEU A 31 63.68 -30.26 -16.73
CA LEU A 31 62.21 -30.38 -16.71
C LEU A 31 61.71 -31.38 -17.77
N PHE A 32 62.52 -31.68 -18.78
CA PHE A 32 62.20 -32.61 -19.86
C PHE A 32 63.42 -33.47 -20.16
N GLY A 33 63.27 -34.78 -19.94
CA GLY A 33 64.36 -35.75 -19.92
C GLY A 33 65.31 -35.69 -21.13
N ASN A 34 66.53 -36.17 -20.87
CA ASN A 34 67.74 -36.31 -21.71
C ASN A 34 67.57 -36.62 -23.23
N ASP A 35 66.80 -35.85 -23.98
CA ASP A 35 66.92 -35.81 -25.44
C ASP A 35 68.17 -35.01 -25.76
N LYS A 36 69.29 -35.74 -25.80
CA LYS A 36 70.60 -35.29 -26.25
C LYS A 36 70.52 -34.92 -27.75
N GLY A 37 69.97 -33.75 -28.04
CA GLY A 37 69.89 -33.22 -29.40
C GLY A 37 69.06 -31.94 -29.52
N ASN A 38 69.68 -30.78 -29.25
CA ASN A 38 69.20 -29.45 -29.65
C ASN A 38 67.86 -28.93 -29.07
N SER A 39 67.63 -29.06 -27.77
CA SER A 39 66.51 -28.39 -27.09
C SER A 39 66.99 -27.47 -25.97
N ALA A 40 67.83 -26.50 -26.32
CA ALA A 40 68.17 -25.40 -25.43
C ALA A 40 67.17 -24.24 -25.63
N PHE A 41 66.57 -23.76 -24.55
CA PHE A 41 65.52 -22.74 -24.60
C PHE A 41 66.09 -21.33 -24.57
N SER A 42 65.49 -20.38 -25.31
CA SER A 42 65.89 -18.96 -25.30
C SER A 42 65.21 -18.15 -24.21
N LYS A 43 63.98 -18.51 -23.84
CA LYS A 43 63.23 -17.80 -22.79
C LYS A 43 62.28 -18.72 -22.01
N ILE A 44 62.33 -18.62 -20.69
CA ILE A 44 61.38 -19.29 -19.79
C ILE A 44 60.66 -18.27 -18.91
N LEU A 45 59.35 -18.46 -18.76
CA LEU A 45 58.47 -17.59 -17.99
C LEU A 45 57.77 -18.41 -16.91
N LEU A 46 58.04 -18.06 -15.65
CA LEU A 46 57.67 -18.79 -14.43
C LEU A 46 56.92 -17.87 -13.44
N GLN A 47 55.88 -17.19 -13.90
CA GLN A 47 55.17 -16.20 -13.09
C GLN A 47 54.16 -16.87 -12.13
N ASP A 48 54.02 -16.31 -10.92
CA ASP A 48 53.14 -16.80 -9.84
C ASP A 48 53.43 -18.26 -9.41
N ASN A 49 54.71 -18.63 -9.34
CA ASN A 49 55.16 -19.88 -8.70
C ASN A 49 56.01 -19.53 -7.47
N PRO A 50 55.86 -20.21 -6.31
CA PRO A 50 56.58 -19.92 -5.07
C PRO A 50 58.02 -20.46 -5.09
N ILE A 51 58.82 -20.10 -6.11
CA ILE A 51 60.17 -20.65 -6.31
C ILE A 51 61.13 -20.16 -5.23
N ARG A 52 61.63 -21.09 -4.43
CA ARG A 52 62.63 -20.87 -3.37
C ARG A 52 64.06 -21.12 -3.84
N GLY A 53 64.25 -21.99 -4.83
CA GLY A 53 65.60 -22.29 -5.34
C GLY A 53 65.65 -23.07 -6.65
N MET A 54 66.79 -22.98 -7.34
CA MET A 54 67.06 -23.66 -8.61
C MET A 54 68.43 -24.35 -8.56
N SER A 55 68.55 -25.48 -9.25
CA SER A 55 69.83 -26.19 -9.41
C SER A 55 70.65 -25.62 -10.58
N SER A 56 71.97 -25.78 -10.54
CA SER A 56 72.83 -25.45 -11.69
C SER A 56 72.52 -26.33 -12.90
N ALA A 57 72.13 -27.60 -12.68
CA ALA A 57 71.77 -28.53 -13.74
C ALA A 57 70.54 -28.08 -14.54
N PHE A 58 69.58 -27.42 -13.88
CA PHE A 58 68.43 -26.80 -14.54
C PHE A 58 68.83 -25.58 -15.38
N LEU A 59 69.75 -24.75 -14.86
CA LEU A 59 70.24 -23.56 -15.58
C LEU A 59 71.06 -23.92 -16.84
N ASP A 60 71.72 -25.07 -16.83
CA ASP A 60 72.48 -25.59 -17.98
C ASP A 60 71.59 -25.98 -19.19
N GLU A 61 70.25 -26.00 -19.04
CA GLU A 61 69.29 -26.22 -20.15
C GLU A 61 68.98 -24.94 -20.97
N LEU A 62 69.32 -23.76 -20.46
CA LEU A 62 69.12 -22.50 -21.19
C LEU A 62 70.26 -22.23 -22.18
N ILE A 63 69.96 -21.66 -23.35
CA ILE A 63 71.02 -21.21 -24.28
C ILE A 63 71.89 -20.12 -23.62
N ASP A 64 73.15 -20.00 -24.05
CA ASP A 64 73.97 -18.82 -23.78
C ASP A 64 73.23 -17.57 -24.28
N GLY A 65 73.00 -16.59 -23.39
CA GLY A 65 72.18 -15.41 -23.66
C GLY A 65 70.67 -15.57 -23.36
N GLY A 66 70.26 -16.70 -22.78
CA GLY A 66 68.87 -16.96 -22.43
C GLY A 66 68.29 -16.00 -21.39
N ALA A 67 66.96 -15.83 -21.42
CA ALA A 67 66.23 -14.97 -20.48
C ALA A 67 65.22 -15.75 -19.62
N MET A 68 65.21 -15.49 -18.32
CA MET A 68 64.28 -16.08 -17.38
C MET A 68 63.47 -15.01 -16.69
N ASN A 69 62.15 -15.11 -16.75
CA ASN A 69 61.24 -14.17 -16.10
C ASN A 69 60.47 -14.90 -14.99
N LEU A 70 60.62 -14.49 -13.73
CA LEU A 70 59.95 -15.16 -12.60
C LEU A 70 59.63 -14.22 -11.44
N SER A 71 58.77 -14.69 -10.52
CA SER A 71 58.51 -14.03 -9.24
C SER A 71 59.69 -14.28 -8.27
N CYS A 72 60.37 -13.22 -7.83
CA CYS A 72 61.64 -13.33 -7.09
C CYS A 72 61.54 -13.18 -5.56
N GLU A 73 60.34 -13.15 -4.96
CA GLU A 73 60.15 -12.76 -3.56
C GLU A 73 60.95 -13.59 -2.54
N GLN A 74 61.22 -14.87 -2.82
CA GLN A 74 61.94 -15.79 -1.94
C GLN A 74 63.08 -16.55 -2.64
N LEU A 75 63.58 -16.03 -3.76
CA LEU A 75 64.48 -16.78 -4.64
C LEU A 75 65.93 -16.77 -4.13
N ILE A 76 66.50 -17.98 -3.99
CA ILE A 76 67.94 -18.17 -3.80
C ILE A 76 68.54 -18.66 -5.12
N LEU A 77 69.40 -17.85 -5.74
CA LEU A 77 70.09 -18.19 -6.99
C LEU A 77 71.41 -18.93 -6.72
N PRO A 78 71.70 -20.03 -7.44
CA PRO A 78 73.03 -20.65 -7.44
C PRO A 78 74.03 -19.77 -8.21
N THR A 79 75.32 -20.10 -8.15
CA THR A 79 76.36 -19.41 -8.93
C THR A 79 76.10 -19.57 -10.43
N ILE A 80 75.88 -18.45 -11.12
CA ILE A 80 75.48 -18.40 -12.53
C ILE A 80 76.74 -18.23 -13.41
N ARG A 81 76.80 -18.90 -14.57
CA ARG A 81 77.80 -18.59 -15.61
C ARG A 81 77.47 -17.26 -16.29
N GLU A 82 78.48 -16.57 -16.82
CA GLU A 82 78.25 -15.29 -17.50
C GLU A 82 77.38 -15.50 -18.77
N GLN A 83 76.30 -14.70 -18.90
CA GLN A 83 75.31 -14.61 -20.00
C GLN A 83 73.86 -15.11 -19.75
N LEU A 84 73.40 -15.32 -18.51
CA LEU A 84 71.96 -15.51 -18.21
C LEU A 84 71.30 -14.19 -17.77
N THR A 85 70.17 -13.82 -18.37
CA THR A 85 69.37 -12.66 -17.92
C THR A 85 68.19 -13.12 -17.08
N VAL A 86 68.20 -12.85 -15.77
CA VAL A 86 67.05 -13.11 -14.89
C VAL A 86 66.30 -11.81 -14.63
N THR A 87 65.02 -11.77 -15.03
CA THR A 87 64.13 -10.62 -14.81
C THR A 87 63.10 -10.97 -13.74
N CYS A 88 63.13 -10.21 -12.65
CA CYS A 88 62.14 -10.33 -11.58
C CYS A 88 60.86 -9.59 -11.97
N LEU A 89 59.77 -10.35 -12.10
CA LEU A 89 58.45 -9.81 -12.39
C LEU A 89 57.78 -9.33 -11.10
N ARG A 90 57.04 -8.22 -11.19
CA ARG A 90 56.12 -7.84 -10.11
C ARG A 90 54.84 -8.66 -10.28
N PRO A 91 54.11 -8.97 -9.20
CA PRO A 91 52.82 -9.66 -9.28
C PRO A 91 51.82 -8.99 -10.25
N SER A 92 51.90 -7.67 -10.40
CA SER A 92 51.05 -6.88 -11.32
C SER A 92 51.60 -6.75 -12.74
N THR A 93 52.71 -7.40 -13.10
CA THR A 93 53.32 -7.28 -14.43
C THR A 93 52.49 -8.07 -15.45
N VAL A 94 51.94 -7.34 -16.43
CA VAL A 94 51.22 -7.90 -17.57
C VAL A 94 52.20 -8.56 -18.55
N MET A 95 51.84 -9.74 -19.04
CA MET A 95 52.62 -10.51 -20.00
C MET A 95 52.05 -10.34 -21.40
N VAL A 96 52.94 -10.27 -22.39
CA VAL A 96 52.62 -10.22 -23.83
C VAL A 96 53.46 -11.27 -24.55
N MET A 97 52.83 -12.05 -25.43
CA MET A 97 53.49 -13.11 -26.19
C MET A 97 52.84 -13.37 -27.54
N ASN A 98 53.64 -13.73 -28.55
CA ASN A 98 53.13 -14.09 -29.88
C ASN A 98 53.08 -15.62 -30.01
N VAL A 99 51.91 -16.17 -30.31
CA VAL A 99 51.65 -17.62 -30.34
C VAL A 99 50.82 -18.04 -31.55
N SER A 100 50.90 -19.31 -31.93
CA SER A 100 50.04 -19.89 -32.98
C SER A 100 48.55 -19.80 -32.62
N ASN A 101 47.68 -19.88 -33.63
CA ASN A 101 46.22 -19.90 -33.46
C ASN A 101 45.71 -20.95 -32.46
N ASP A 102 46.27 -22.15 -32.43
CA ASP A 102 45.84 -23.21 -31.50
C ASP A 102 46.19 -22.88 -30.04
N ALA A 103 47.38 -22.33 -29.82
CA ALA A 103 47.81 -21.88 -28.50
C ALA A 103 47.02 -20.65 -28.02
N ALA A 104 46.67 -19.73 -28.93
CA ALA A 104 45.88 -18.56 -28.59
C ALA A 104 44.51 -18.94 -28.00
N ARG A 105 43.83 -19.94 -28.58
CA ARG A 105 42.56 -20.47 -28.05
C ARG A 105 42.71 -21.02 -26.62
N TRP A 106 43.83 -21.66 -26.33
CA TRP A 106 44.12 -22.16 -24.98
C TRP A 106 44.36 -21.02 -23.99
N PHE A 107 45.17 -20.01 -24.36
CA PHE A 107 45.43 -18.84 -23.52
C PHE A 107 44.17 -18.01 -23.26
N GLN A 108 43.28 -17.86 -24.25
CA GLN A 108 42.01 -17.17 -24.10
C GLN A 108 41.14 -17.75 -22.98
N THR A 109 41.14 -19.08 -22.83
CA THR A 109 40.44 -19.78 -21.72
C THR A 109 41.16 -19.68 -20.38
N ARG A 110 42.40 -19.17 -20.35
CA ARG A 110 43.28 -19.15 -19.18
C ARG A 110 43.77 -17.76 -18.79
N GLY A 111 42.90 -16.76 -18.91
CA GLY A 111 43.14 -15.43 -18.33
C GLY A 111 43.90 -14.49 -19.24
N PHE A 112 43.99 -14.80 -20.53
CA PHE A 112 44.57 -13.94 -21.55
C PHE A 112 43.49 -13.49 -22.52
N TYR A 113 43.71 -12.34 -23.16
CA TYR A 113 43.04 -11.99 -24.40
C TYR A 113 44.07 -12.02 -25.53
N CYS A 114 43.67 -12.40 -26.73
CA CYS A 114 44.58 -12.52 -27.86
C CYS A 114 44.05 -11.79 -29.08
N ILE A 115 44.93 -11.06 -29.76
CA ILE A 115 44.64 -10.29 -30.98
C ILE A 115 45.43 -10.89 -32.15
N GLU A 116 44.77 -11.06 -33.28
CA GLU A 116 45.41 -11.55 -34.51
C GLU A 116 46.40 -10.51 -35.06
N THR A 117 47.63 -10.93 -35.33
CA THR A 117 48.65 -10.06 -35.91
C THR A 117 48.77 -10.31 -37.41
N GLN A 118 49.06 -9.26 -38.19
CA GLN A 118 49.23 -9.38 -39.64
C GLN A 118 50.59 -9.96 -40.06
N VAL A 119 51.44 -10.31 -39.10
CA VAL A 119 52.81 -10.80 -39.31
C VAL A 119 52.86 -12.27 -38.87
N ASP A 120 53.21 -13.16 -39.81
CA ASP A 120 53.51 -14.59 -39.55
C ASP A 120 52.37 -15.49 -39.04
N ASN A 121 51.09 -15.14 -39.23
CA ASN A 121 49.92 -15.91 -38.73
C ASN A 121 49.99 -16.19 -37.21
N LEU A 122 50.57 -15.27 -36.44
CA LEU A 122 50.65 -15.34 -34.99
C LEU A 122 49.58 -14.45 -34.33
N ASN A 123 49.16 -14.83 -33.13
CA ASN A 123 48.30 -14.04 -32.27
C ASN A 123 49.12 -13.48 -31.11
N GLU A 124 49.01 -12.18 -30.87
CA GLU A 124 49.56 -11.53 -29.69
C GLU A 124 48.58 -11.75 -28.51
N CYS A 125 48.96 -12.60 -27.57
CA CYS A 125 48.23 -12.89 -26.36
C CYS A 125 48.78 -12.07 -25.20
N THR A 126 47.89 -11.36 -24.51
CA THR A 126 48.20 -10.52 -23.36
C THR A 126 47.44 -11.00 -22.12
N SER A 127 48.13 -11.17 -20.99
CA SER A 127 47.50 -11.59 -19.73
C SER A 127 46.60 -10.49 -19.17
N CYS A 128 45.47 -10.84 -18.58
CA CYS A 128 44.63 -9.85 -17.95
C CYS A 128 45.32 -9.22 -16.72
N PRO A 129 45.38 -7.87 -16.62
CA PRO A 129 45.93 -7.21 -15.45
C PRO A 129 45.05 -7.43 -14.20
N THR A 130 45.61 -7.15 -13.02
CA THR A 130 44.87 -7.09 -11.75
C THR A 130 43.63 -6.20 -11.88
N GLY A 131 42.54 -6.61 -11.24
CA GLY A 131 41.22 -5.98 -11.34
C GLY A 131 40.43 -6.37 -12.58
N THR A 132 40.99 -7.20 -13.46
CA THR A 132 40.31 -7.70 -14.66
C THR A 132 40.46 -9.22 -14.80
N TYR A 133 39.61 -9.82 -15.62
CA TYR A 133 39.61 -11.25 -15.87
C TYR A 133 39.22 -11.56 -17.32
N SER A 134 39.55 -12.77 -17.79
CA SER A 134 39.08 -13.25 -19.11
C SER A 134 37.82 -14.09 -18.93
N SER A 135 36.78 -13.83 -19.75
CA SER A 135 35.52 -14.59 -19.77
C SER A 135 35.37 -15.38 -21.07
N THR A 136 35.34 -16.71 -20.96
CA THR A 136 35.12 -17.68 -22.06
C THR A 136 36.07 -17.60 -23.27
N SER A 137 36.02 -18.62 -24.14
CA SER A 137 37.01 -18.92 -25.20
C SER A 137 37.15 -17.91 -26.34
N SER A 138 36.52 -16.74 -26.25
CA SER A 138 36.46 -15.73 -27.32
C SER A 138 36.64 -14.29 -26.80
N ALA A 139 37.23 -14.11 -25.62
CA ALA A 139 37.47 -12.78 -25.05
C ALA A 139 38.45 -11.97 -25.92
N VAL A 140 37.92 -10.96 -26.62
CA VAL A 140 38.72 -9.97 -27.38
C VAL A 140 39.44 -9.02 -26.42
N THR A 141 38.89 -8.82 -25.21
CA THR A 141 39.43 -7.93 -24.19
C THR A 141 39.20 -8.50 -22.79
N CYS A 142 40.02 -8.08 -21.82
CA CYS A 142 39.78 -8.39 -20.41
C CYS A 142 38.58 -7.61 -19.87
N GLN A 143 37.75 -8.27 -19.07
CA GLN A 143 36.60 -7.70 -18.38
C GLN A 143 37.00 -7.22 -17.00
N ALA A 144 36.55 -6.04 -16.60
CA ALA A 144 36.74 -5.55 -15.24
C ALA A 144 35.96 -6.40 -14.23
N CYS A 145 36.53 -6.60 -13.04
CA CYS A 145 35.74 -7.12 -11.93
C CYS A 145 34.57 -6.16 -11.65
N PRO A 146 33.34 -6.67 -11.55
CA PRO A 146 32.17 -5.83 -11.39
C PRO A 146 32.21 -5.10 -10.06
N ARG A 147 31.48 -3.97 -9.99
CA ARG A 147 31.22 -3.28 -8.73
C ARG A 147 30.55 -4.21 -7.72
N GLY A 148 30.83 -4.00 -6.44
CA GLY A 148 30.29 -4.82 -5.35
C GLY A 148 31.34 -5.73 -4.72
N GLY A 149 30.99 -6.96 -4.38
CA GLY A 149 31.82 -7.85 -3.56
C GLY A 149 33.02 -8.50 -4.25
N PHE A 150 33.60 -7.92 -5.30
CA PHE A 150 34.56 -8.61 -6.15
C PHE A 150 35.86 -7.83 -6.38
N TYR A 151 37.00 -8.52 -6.35
CA TYR A 151 38.32 -7.98 -6.68
C TYR A 151 39.20 -9.03 -7.37
N GLN A 152 40.31 -8.63 -7.97
CA GLN A 152 41.30 -9.53 -8.54
C GLN A 152 42.71 -8.96 -8.33
N ASP A 153 43.54 -9.68 -7.60
CA ASP A 153 44.90 -9.29 -7.20
C ASP A 153 46.00 -10.01 -7.97
N GLN A 154 45.64 -10.98 -8.81
CA GLN A 154 46.56 -11.72 -9.66
C GLN A 154 46.35 -11.34 -11.12
N VAL A 155 47.45 -11.29 -11.88
CA VAL A 155 47.35 -11.22 -13.35
C VAL A 155 46.90 -12.58 -13.90
N GLY A 156 46.37 -12.62 -15.11
CA GLY A 156 46.12 -13.88 -15.81
C GLY A 156 45.13 -14.84 -15.14
N GLN A 157 44.32 -14.37 -14.18
CA GLN A 157 43.40 -15.25 -13.46
C GLN A 157 42.29 -15.76 -14.40
N TYR A 158 41.97 -17.04 -14.26
CA TYR A 158 40.97 -17.72 -15.08
C TYR A 158 40.08 -18.67 -14.29
N SER A 159 38.95 -19.06 -14.89
CA SER A 159 37.96 -19.96 -14.28
C SER A 159 38.36 -21.41 -14.43
N SER A 160 38.18 -22.18 -13.37
CA SER A 160 37.65 -23.54 -13.46
C SER A 160 36.12 -23.49 -13.59
N ASP A 161 35.49 -24.43 -14.30
CA ASP A 161 34.06 -24.52 -14.71
C ASP A 161 32.95 -24.30 -13.62
N ILE A 162 33.29 -23.92 -12.39
CA ILE A 162 32.41 -23.91 -11.20
C ILE A 162 31.96 -22.48 -10.80
N THR A 163 32.64 -21.41 -11.24
CA THR A 163 32.34 -20.03 -10.81
C THR A 163 31.86 -19.13 -11.98
N PRO A 164 30.78 -18.34 -11.81
CA PRO A 164 30.25 -17.48 -12.88
C PRO A 164 31.15 -16.29 -13.25
N ILE A 165 32.04 -15.83 -12.35
CA ILE A 165 33.00 -14.73 -12.58
C ILE A 165 34.36 -15.08 -11.97
N ASN A 166 35.45 -14.70 -12.63
CA ASN A 166 36.84 -15.01 -12.24
C ASN A 166 37.47 -13.94 -11.35
N CYS A 167 36.67 -13.39 -10.43
CA CYS A 167 37.10 -12.43 -9.43
C CYS A 167 36.96 -13.07 -8.04
N LYS A 168 37.90 -12.76 -7.16
CA LYS A 168 37.86 -13.16 -5.76
C LYS A 168 36.78 -12.37 -5.03
N ASN A 169 36.19 -13.00 -4.01
CA ASN A 169 35.19 -12.37 -3.16
C ASN A 169 35.85 -11.49 -2.10
N CYS A 170 35.37 -10.26 -1.95
CA CYS A 170 35.63 -9.43 -0.78
C CYS A 170 35.12 -10.12 0.50
N THR A 171 35.72 -9.79 1.65
CA THR A 171 35.21 -10.22 2.95
C THR A 171 33.82 -9.64 3.24
N GLU A 172 33.04 -10.33 4.06
CA GLU A 172 31.72 -9.84 4.49
C GLU A 172 31.81 -8.41 5.06
N GLY A 173 30.82 -7.57 4.74
CA GLY A 173 30.82 -6.17 5.14
C GLY A 173 31.80 -5.27 4.39
N THR A 174 32.35 -5.73 3.27
CA THR A 174 33.19 -4.92 2.37
C THR A 174 32.80 -5.07 0.90
N PHE A 175 33.09 -4.04 0.10
CA PHE A 175 32.79 -4.01 -1.34
C PHE A 175 33.71 -3.02 -2.09
N VAL A 176 33.78 -3.16 -3.41
CA VAL A 176 34.50 -2.28 -4.34
C VAL A 176 33.50 -1.34 -5.01
N TRP A 177 33.67 -0.04 -4.75
CA TRP A 177 32.78 1.01 -5.25
C TRP A 177 32.92 1.27 -6.76
N GLU A 178 34.15 1.48 -7.25
CA GLU A 178 34.38 1.85 -8.66
C GLU A 178 34.36 0.64 -9.62
N GLY A 179 34.43 -0.57 -9.07
CA GLY A 179 34.74 -1.79 -9.82
C GLY A 179 36.24 -1.92 -10.04
N SER A 180 36.65 -2.91 -10.84
CA SER A 180 38.07 -3.17 -11.15
C SER A 180 38.99 -3.27 -9.92
N GLY A 181 38.49 -3.83 -8.81
CA GLY A 181 39.26 -3.92 -7.56
C GLY A 181 40.55 -4.70 -7.77
N LYS A 182 41.71 -4.08 -7.52
CA LYS A 182 43.03 -4.63 -7.89
C LYS A 182 43.68 -5.46 -6.79
N ASP A 183 43.15 -5.39 -5.57
CA ASP A 183 43.73 -5.99 -4.38
C ASP A 183 42.68 -6.06 -3.27
N PRO A 184 42.92 -6.83 -2.18
CA PRO A 184 42.00 -6.88 -1.04
C PRO A 184 41.74 -5.51 -0.36
N LEU A 185 42.66 -4.55 -0.46
CA LEU A 185 42.50 -3.20 0.10
C LEU A 185 41.53 -2.34 -0.72
N SER A 186 41.23 -2.75 -1.96
CA SER A 186 40.19 -2.17 -2.80
C SER A 186 38.79 -2.44 -2.24
N CYS A 187 38.60 -3.51 -1.46
CA CYS A 187 37.38 -3.78 -0.72
C CYS A 187 37.27 -2.81 0.46
N LYS A 188 36.42 -1.78 0.32
CA LYS A 188 36.13 -0.80 1.36
C LYS A 188 34.96 -1.24 2.21
N VAL A 189 34.91 -0.78 3.46
CA VAL A 189 33.81 -1.07 4.38
C VAL A 189 32.48 -0.60 3.80
N CYS A 190 31.44 -1.41 3.97
CA CYS A 190 30.10 -1.07 3.52
C CYS A 190 29.60 0.26 4.13
N PRO A 191 28.81 1.06 3.37
CA PRO A 191 28.30 2.34 3.82
C PRO A 191 27.42 2.28 5.07
N THR A 192 27.12 3.43 5.64
CA THR A 192 26.16 3.61 6.74
C THR A 192 24.78 3.04 6.41
N GLY A 193 24.10 2.46 7.39
CA GLY A 193 22.77 1.86 7.21
C GLY A 193 22.72 0.50 6.50
N THR A 194 23.88 -0.08 6.13
CA THR A 194 23.98 -1.40 5.48
C THR A 194 24.35 -2.52 6.45
N ASN A 195 24.06 -3.77 6.05
CA ASN A 195 24.43 -4.99 6.74
C ASN A 195 25.91 -5.33 6.51
N LYS A 196 26.70 -5.28 7.60
CA LYS A 196 28.14 -5.53 7.59
C LYS A 196 28.52 -7.00 7.82
N ASN A 197 27.54 -7.89 7.96
CA ASN A 197 27.74 -9.33 8.19
C ASN A 197 27.34 -10.16 6.96
N ALA A 198 27.19 -9.53 5.80
CA ALA A 198 26.77 -10.18 4.57
C ALA A 198 27.78 -9.92 3.46
N PHE A 199 27.90 -10.88 2.55
CA PHE A 199 28.64 -10.70 1.31
C PHE A 199 27.88 -9.76 0.37
N ALA A 200 28.54 -8.71 -0.11
CA ALA A 200 27.92 -7.68 -0.96
C ALA A 200 27.49 -8.20 -2.35
N GLY A 201 28.22 -9.17 -2.91
CA GLY A 201 27.93 -9.70 -4.25
C GLY A 201 27.73 -8.61 -5.31
N PHE A 202 26.84 -8.84 -6.27
CA PHE A 202 26.53 -7.88 -7.34
C PHE A 202 25.65 -6.71 -6.90
N ARG A 203 24.86 -6.91 -5.83
CA ARG A 203 23.84 -5.96 -5.36
C ARG A 203 24.42 -4.89 -4.41
N ALA A 204 25.74 -4.88 -4.24
CA ALA A 204 26.43 -4.15 -3.18
C ALA A 204 25.93 -4.57 -1.78
N CYS A 205 26.32 -3.84 -0.75
CA CYS A 205 25.91 -4.16 0.61
C CYS A 205 24.41 -3.93 0.80
N PHE A 206 23.70 -4.93 1.33
CA PHE A 206 22.26 -4.86 1.61
C PHE A 206 21.95 -3.84 2.72
N CYS A 207 20.81 -3.17 2.66
CA CYS A 207 20.36 -2.31 3.76
C CYS A 207 19.97 -3.13 5.01
N LEU A 208 20.05 -2.50 6.17
CA LEU A 208 19.46 -3.04 7.41
C LEU A 208 17.93 -3.08 7.32
N GLU A 209 17.29 -3.85 8.21
CA GLU A 209 15.83 -3.83 8.32
C GLU A 209 15.32 -2.40 8.60
N ASN A 210 14.24 -2.00 7.94
CA ASN A 210 13.67 -0.65 8.04
C ASN A 210 14.61 0.47 7.54
N TYR A 211 15.51 0.16 6.61
CA TYR A 211 16.30 1.14 5.85
C TYR A 211 16.01 1.03 4.35
N PHE A 212 16.26 2.10 3.61
CA PHE A 212 16.14 2.15 2.14
C PHE A 212 17.29 2.96 1.55
N ARG A 213 17.53 2.86 0.24
CA ARG A 213 18.53 3.68 -0.47
C ARG A 213 17.98 4.24 -1.78
N ARG A 214 18.64 5.28 -2.29
CA ARG A 214 18.37 5.89 -3.60
C ARG A 214 19.51 5.67 -4.61
N ASP A 215 20.59 5.04 -4.17
CA ASP A 215 21.73 4.68 -5.01
C ASP A 215 22.15 3.25 -4.63
N ARG A 216 22.38 2.42 -5.66
CA ARG A 216 22.70 0.99 -5.51
C ARG A 216 23.98 0.75 -4.71
N PHE A 217 24.92 1.69 -4.66
CA PHE A 217 26.22 1.46 -4.04
C PHE A 217 26.44 2.31 -2.78
N ASP A 218 25.55 3.26 -2.50
CA ASP A 218 25.69 4.27 -1.45
C ASP A 218 25.03 3.88 -0.11
N GLU A 219 25.03 4.80 0.84
CA GLU A 219 24.41 4.63 2.16
C GLU A 219 22.89 4.39 2.12
N CYS A 220 22.41 3.69 3.15
CA CYS A 220 20.99 3.52 3.40
C CYS A 220 20.51 4.49 4.48
N GLU A 221 19.34 5.05 4.24
CA GLU A 221 18.63 5.96 5.14
C GLU A 221 17.57 5.22 5.95
N LEU A 222 17.31 5.68 7.17
CA LEU A 222 16.25 5.13 8.02
C LEU A 222 14.88 5.38 7.38
N CYS A 223 14.00 4.36 7.39
CA CYS A 223 12.66 4.50 6.85
C CYS A 223 11.86 5.58 7.60
N PRO A 224 11.17 6.50 6.89
CA PRO A 224 10.30 7.49 7.52
C PRO A 224 9.19 6.82 8.35
N GLN A 225 8.86 7.39 9.51
CA GLN A 225 8.05 6.71 10.54
C GLN A 225 6.52 6.69 10.32
N GLU A 226 5.95 7.30 9.28
CA GLU A 226 4.49 7.20 9.02
C GLU A 226 4.17 6.83 7.57
N GLY A 227 3.30 5.83 7.40
CA GLY A 227 2.65 5.50 6.13
C GLY A 227 3.46 4.77 5.09
N VAL A 228 4.74 4.50 5.33
CA VAL A 228 5.64 3.79 4.41
C VAL A 228 6.28 2.56 5.06
N GLN A 229 6.78 1.66 4.22
CA GLN A 229 7.49 0.46 4.62
C GLN A 229 8.73 0.29 3.74
N CYS A 230 9.88 0.10 4.38
CA CYS A 230 11.15 -0.11 3.68
C CYS A 230 11.60 -1.55 3.86
N LYS A 231 11.69 -2.26 2.73
CA LYS A 231 12.08 -3.68 2.67
C LYS A 231 12.89 -3.89 1.40
N ASP A 232 13.86 -4.80 1.45
CA ASP A 232 14.69 -5.15 0.31
C ASP A 232 15.37 -3.93 -0.33
N ASP A 233 15.86 -2.98 0.48
CA ASP A 233 16.59 -1.76 0.10
C ASP A 233 15.75 -0.62 -0.55
N TYR A 234 14.44 -0.76 -0.70
CA TYR A 234 13.57 0.28 -1.29
C TYR A 234 12.32 0.56 -0.44
N MET A 235 11.60 1.63 -0.78
CA MET A 235 10.45 2.14 -0.04
C MET A 235 9.14 1.85 -0.78
N THR A 236 8.14 1.43 -0.01
CA THR A 236 6.76 1.15 -0.46
C THR A 236 5.75 1.85 0.45
N ILE A 237 4.52 2.00 -0.01
CA ILE A 237 3.44 2.63 0.77
C ILE A 237 2.62 1.58 1.52
N ARG A 238 2.22 1.90 2.77
CA ARG A 238 1.36 1.04 3.59
C ARG A 238 -0.13 1.19 3.21
N GLN A 239 -0.91 0.18 3.57
CA GLN A 239 -2.38 0.24 3.54
C GLN A 239 -2.92 1.43 4.33
N GLY A 240 -3.93 2.11 3.78
CA GLY A 240 -4.56 3.28 4.37
C GLY A 240 -3.82 4.60 4.15
N TYR A 241 -2.74 4.62 3.38
CA TYR A 241 -1.97 5.82 3.04
C TYR A 241 -1.98 6.09 1.53
N TYR A 242 -1.80 7.36 1.18
CA TYR A 242 -1.72 7.89 -0.17
C TYR A 242 -0.45 8.72 -0.34
N TRP A 243 0.27 8.54 -1.43
CA TRP A 243 1.37 9.41 -1.83
C TRP A 243 1.15 9.89 -3.26
N ASN A 244 1.69 11.06 -3.60
CA ASN A 244 1.52 11.63 -4.92
C ASN A 244 2.85 11.72 -5.67
N TRP A 245 2.93 11.03 -6.80
CA TRP A 245 4.06 11.03 -7.72
C TRP A 245 4.03 12.17 -8.77
N SER A 246 3.12 13.14 -8.67
CA SER A 246 3.01 14.24 -9.65
C SER A 246 4.28 15.09 -9.80
N TYR A 247 5.14 15.12 -8.78
CA TYR A 247 6.36 15.92 -8.75
C TYR A 247 7.64 15.11 -9.00
N THR A 248 7.53 13.79 -9.13
CA THR A 248 8.68 12.90 -9.26
C THR A 248 8.39 11.79 -10.25
N ASP A 249 9.35 11.46 -11.11
CA ASP A 249 9.13 10.42 -12.11
C ASP A 249 9.08 9.03 -11.46
N ILE A 250 7.87 8.48 -11.37
CA ILE A 250 7.64 7.13 -10.88
C ILE A 250 8.29 6.07 -11.78
N ALA A 251 8.40 6.33 -13.09
CA ALA A 251 9.04 5.39 -14.01
C ALA A 251 10.55 5.31 -13.73
N GLU A 252 11.20 6.44 -13.42
CA GLU A 252 12.59 6.48 -12.96
C GLU A 252 12.77 5.63 -11.70
N TYR A 253 11.90 5.82 -10.69
CA TYR A 253 11.99 5.06 -9.44
C TYR A 253 11.74 3.56 -9.64
N LYS A 254 10.75 3.18 -10.46
CA LYS A 254 10.51 1.77 -10.81
C LYS A 254 11.72 1.14 -11.49
N ARG A 255 12.29 1.83 -12.48
CA ARG A 255 13.49 1.36 -13.18
C ARG A 255 14.67 1.22 -12.23
N PHE A 256 14.85 2.16 -11.30
CA PHE A 256 15.84 2.04 -10.23
C PHE A 256 15.61 0.80 -9.36
N VAL A 257 14.39 0.55 -8.90
CA VAL A 257 14.09 -0.62 -8.03
C VAL A 257 14.24 -1.93 -8.79
N GLU A 258 13.77 -2.03 -10.03
CA GLU A 258 13.99 -3.20 -10.89
C GLU A 258 15.49 -3.47 -11.07
N ASN A 259 16.26 -2.41 -11.37
CA ASN A 259 17.71 -2.51 -11.50
C ASN A 259 18.37 -2.91 -10.18
N LEU A 260 17.90 -2.38 -9.04
CA LEU A 260 18.37 -2.70 -7.69
C LEU A 260 18.22 -4.18 -7.36
N LEU A 261 17.19 -4.84 -7.92
CA LEU A 261 16.87 -6.25 -7.71
C LEU A 261 17.60 -7.19 -8.69
N THR A 262 18.53 -6.68 -9.50
CA THR A 262 19.37 -7.49 -10.40
C THR A 262 20.58 -8.09 -9.67
N PHE A 263 20.68 -9.42 -9.62
CA PHE A 263 21.71 -10.18 -8.87
C PHE A 263 22.91 -10.65 -9.72
N ASN A 264 23.18 -10.00 -10.85
CA ASN A 264 24.28 -10.33 -11.76
C ASN A 264 24.93 -9.05 -12.32
N GLU A 265 25.92 -9.21 -13.20
CA GLU A 265 26.65 -8.11 -13.86
C GLU A 265 25.83 -7.37 -14.93
N SER A 266 24.64 -7.86 -15.30
CA SER A 266 23.80 -7.30 -16.38
C SER A 266 22.89 -6.15 -15.92
N TYR A 267 23.21 -5.49 -14.80
CA TYR A 267 22.43 -4.35 -14.33
C TYR A 267 22.67 -3.11 -15.22
N GLU A 268 21.67 -2.25 -15.32
CA GLU A 268 21.73 -1.03 -16.12
C GLU A 268 22.52 0.07 -15.38
N GLU A 269 23.68 0.47 -15.90
CA GLU A 269 24.56 1.46 -15.25
C GLU A 269 23.90 2.84 -15.09
N THR A 270 23.05 3.25 -16.05
CA THR A 270 22.35 4.54 -16.08
C THR A 270 21.22 4.64 -15.04
N ALA A 271 20.73 3.50 -14.55
CA ALA A 271 19.64 3.41 -13.57
C ALA A 271 20.13 2.93 -12.19
N THR A 272 21.41 3.13 -11.87
CA THR A 272 22.00 2.78 -10.56
C THR A 272 21.61 3.76 -9.45
N ARG A 273 21.06 4.92 -9.82
CA ARG A 273 20.64 5.99 -8.91
C ARG A 273 19.26 6.52 -9.29
N PHE A 274 18.47 6.85 -8.29
CA PHE A 274 17.26 7.64 -8.38
C PHE A 274 17.56 9.07 -7.92
N ASN A 275 17.43 10.05 -8.83
CA ASN A 275 17.74 11.46 -8.54
C ASN A 275 16.53 12.24 -8.00
N GLY A 276 15.32 11.69 -8.12
CA GLY A 276 14.09 12.30 -7.64
C GLY A 276 13.94 12.28 -6.12
N SER A 277 12.95 13.03 -5.63
CA SER A 277 12.53 12.99 -4.22
C SER A 277 11.36 12.02 -4.01
N LEU A 278 11.47 11.16 -3.01
CA LEU A 278 10.39 10.25 -2.66
C LEU A 278 9.21 11.05 -2.08
N PRO A 279 7.97 10.79 -2.53
CA PRO A 279 6.82 11.53 -2.05
C PRO A 279 6.48 11.17 -0.60
N LYS A 280 5.92 12.13 0.12
CA LYS A 280 5.43 11.91 1.49
C LYS A 280 4.12 11.12 1.45
N ALA A 281 3.99 10.15 2.35
CA ALA A 281 2.76 9.42 2.57
C ALA A 281 1.80 10.22 3.45
N HIS A 282 0.53 10.24 3.08
CA HIS A 282 -0.57 10.92 3.75
C HIS A 282 -1.66 9.92 4.11
N LYS A 283 -2.15 9.93 5.35
CA LYS A 283 -3.21 9.02 5.79
C LYS A 283 -4.53 9.35 5.07
N CYS A 284 -5.19 8.33 4.53
CA CYS A 284 -6.48 8.51 3.84
C CYS A 284 -7.61 8.71 4.85
N LEU A 285 -8.66 9.44 4.42
CA LEU A 285 -9.82 9.77 5.27
C LEU A 285 -10.51 8.51 5.85
N LYS A 286 -10.57 7.44 5.04
CA LYS A 286 -10.95 6.09 5.47
C LYS A 286 -9.92 5.10 4.92
N SER A 287 -9.42 4.19 5.76
CA SER A 287 -8.36 3.23 5.39
C SER A 287 -8.73 2.39 4.16
N GLY A 288 -9.99 1.96 4.05
CA GLY A 288 -10.49 1.17 2.93
C GLY A 288 -10.52 1.86 1.55
N ARG A 289 -10.27 3.19 1.48
CA ARG A 289 -10.15 3.89 0.17
C ARG A 289 -8.75 3.74 -0.44
N CYS A 290 -7.76 3.47 0.40
CA CYS A 290 -6.37 3.31 0.01
C CYS A 290 -6.00 1.86 0.32
N ALA A 291 -6.44 0.97 -0.57
CA ALA A 291 -6.29 -0.47 -0.41
C ALA A 291 -4.83 -0.84 -0.12
N ASN A 292 -3.93 -0.50 -1.06
CA ASN A 292 -2.50 -0.87 -1.03
C ASN A 292 -2.26 -2.26 -0.40
N ASP A 293 -3.07 -3.24 -0.79
CA ASP A 293 -3.09 -4.57 -0.16
C ASP A 293 -1.83 -5.40 -0.47
N VAL A 294 -1.02 -4.93 -1.43
CA VAL A 294 0.26 -5.51 -1.85
C VAL A 294 1.31 -4.39 -1.81
N ASP A 295 2.53 -4.70 -1.36
CA ASP A 295 3.69 -3.80 -1.31
C ASP A 295 3.99 -3.21 -2.71
N GLN A 296 3.30 -2.12 -3.07
CA GLN A 296 3.36 -1.52 -4.40
C GLN A 296 4.01 -0.15 -4.37
N ILE A 297 5.01 0.04 -5.21
CA ILE A 297 5.68 1.33 -5.46
C ILE A 297 4.70 2.37 -6.06
N THR A 298 3.77 1.90 -6.89
CA THR A 298 2.70 2.75 -7.44
C THR A 298 1.62 3.10 -6.44
N GLY A 299 1.49 2.33 -5.35
CA GLY A 299 0.27 2.12 -4.57
C GLY A 299 -0.70 3.28 -4.65
N ASN A 300 -1.87 3.02 -5.23
CA ASN A 300 -2.91 4.00 -5.45
C ASN A 300 -4.29 3.36 -5.24
N CYS A 301 -5.27 4.25 -5.13
CA CYS A 301 -6.65 4.08 -4.68
C CYS A 301 -7.31 2.72 -4.92
N ALA A 302 -8.16 2.33 -3.97
CA ALA A 302 -9.06 1.21 -4.13
C ALA A 302 -9.95 1.40 -5.37
N LYS A 303 -10.42 0.28 -5.94
CA LYS A 303 -11.25 0.30 -7.15
C LYS A 303 -12.44 1.27 -7.00
N GLY A 304 -12.62 2.14 -7.99
CA GLY A 304 -13.69 3.13 -8.03
C GLY A 304 -13.36 4.46 -7.34
N TYR A 305 -12.17 4.60 -6.74
CA TYR A 305 -11.68 5.84 -6.15
C TYR A 305 -10.49 6.40 -6.94
N THR A 306 -10.42 7.72 -7.07
CA THR A 306 -9.38 8.47 -7.77
C THR A 306 -9.07 9.78 -7.05
N GLY A 307 -8.12 10.55 -7.59
CA GLY A 307 -7.75 11.86 -7.06
C GLY A 307 -6.88 11.83 -5.81
N TRP A 308 -6.64 13.01 -5.24
CA TRP A 308 -5.79 13.17 -4.06
C TRP A 308 -6.42 12.49 -2.85
N MET A 309 -5.63 11.66 -2.15
CA MET A 309 -6.08 10.89 -0.99
C MET A 309 -7.30 9.99 -1.27
N CYS A 310 -7.53 9.63 -2.54
CA CYS A 310 -8.62 8.77 -2.98
C CYS A 310 -10.00 9.30 -2.57
N THR A 311 -10.22 10.59 -2.82
CA THR A 311 -11.43 11.32 -2.42
C THR A 311 -12.46 11.47 -3.54
N ILE A 312 -12.07 11.24 -4.80
CA ILE A 312 -12.92 11.38 -5.98
C ILE A 312 -13.39 9.99 -6.41
N CYS A 313 -14.59 9.88 -6.99
CA CYS A 313 -15.04 8.63 -7.61
C CYS A 313 -14.60 8.57 -9.07
N ASP A 314 -14.23 7.37 -9.51
CA ASP A 314 -13.91 7.07 -10.90
C ASP A 314 -15.15 7.22 -11.81
N GLU A 315 -14.96 7.28 -13.13
CA GLU A 315 -16.03 7.57 -14.10
C GLU A 315 -17.18 6.53 -14.09
N GLU A 316 -16.86 5.27 -13.77
CA GLU A 316 -17.86 4.19 -13.64
C GLU A 316 -18.55 4.15 -12.27
N PHE A 317 -18.24 5.11 -11.39
CA PHE A 317 -18.70 5.13 -10.00
C PHE A 317 -19.33 6.48 -9.64
N PHE A 318 -20.28 6.45 -8.69
CA PHE A 318 -20.91 7.66 -8.18
C PHE A 318 -20.77 7.74 -6.65
N PRO A 319 -20.60 8.97 -6.10
CA PRO A 319 -20.39 9.17 -4.67
C PRO A 319 -21.70 9.06 -3.88
N ILE A 320 -21.69 8.26 -2.81
CA ILE A 320 -22.74 8.20 -1.78
C ILE A 320 -22.06 8.12 -0.41
N PHE A 321 -22.36 9.05 0.50
CA PHE A 321 -21.83 9.08 1.88
C PHE A 321 -20.31 8.84 2.01
N GLY A 322 -19.54 9.39 1.06
CA GLY A 322 -18.08 9.23 1.04
C GLY A 322 -17.61 7.84 0.59
N HIS A 323 -18.48 7.06 -0.06
CA HIS A 323 -18.13 5.82 -0.76
C HIS A 323 -18.46 5.93 -2.25
N CYS A 324 -17.71 5.20 -3.07
CA CYS A 324 -17.91 5.17 -4.52
C CYS A 324 -18.62 3.85 -4.87
N HIS A 325 -19.83 3.96 -5.41
CA HIS A 325 -20.63 2.81 -5.83
C HIS A 325 -20.67 2.70 -7.36
N PRO A 326 -20.68 1.47 -7.91
CA PRO A 326 -20.67 1.28 -9.36
C PRO A 326 -21.98 1.77 -9.98
N CYS A 327 -21.88 2.43 -11.13
CA CYS A 327 -23.02 2.93 -11.88
C CYS A 327 -23.90 1.77 -12.38
N PRO A 328 -25.24 1.84 -12.20
CA PRO A 328 -26.15 0.83 -12.73
C PRO A 328 -26.32 0.97 -14.25
N ALA A 329 -26.71 -0.12 -14.93
CA ALA A 329 -27.05 -0.03 -16.35
C ALA A 329 -28.34 0.81 -16.56
N LEU A 330 -28.39 1.57 -17.66
CA LEU A 330 -29.48 2.51 -17.96
C LEU A 330 -30.89 1.89 -17.86
N LYS A 331 -31.06 0.63 -18.29
CA LYS A 331 -32.33 -0.11 -18.20
C LYS A 331 -32.82 -0.29 -16.76
N TYR A 332 -31.91 -0.54 -15.82
CA TYR A 332 -32.26 -0.73 -14.41
C TYR A 332 -32.59 0.61 -13.76
N PHE A 333 -31.87 1.68 -14.13
CA PHE A 333 -32.17 3.03 -13.67
C PHE A 333 -33.55 3.53 -14.13
N ILE A 334 -33.90 3.33 -15.40
CA ILE A 334 -35.22 3.72 -15.94
C ILE A 334 -36.35 2.93 -15.25
N LEU A 335 -36.14 1.64 -15.02
CA LEU A 335 -37.12 0.80 -14.32
C LEU A 335 -37.33 1.28 -12.87
N GLU A 336 -36.25 1.49 -12.13
CA GLU A 336 -36.29 1.96 -10.73
C GLU A 336 -37.00 3.31 -10.62
N THR A 337 -36.63 4.29 -11.45
CA THR A 337 -37.25 5.62 -11.47
C THR A 337 -38.72 5.58 -11.87
N SER A 338 -39.10 4.76 -12.87
CA SER A 338 -40.50 4.61 -13.29
C SER A 338 -41.38 4.03 -12.19
N ILE A 339 -40.87 3.02 -11.46
CA ILE A 339 -41.58 2.44 -10.32
C ILE A 339 -41.79 3.50 -9.23
N ILE A 340 -40.77 4.30 -8.92
CA ILE A 340 -40.86 5.37 -7.91
C ILE A 340 -41.91 6.41 -8.31
N PHE A 341 -41.94 6.87 -9.57
CA PHE A 341 -42.95 7.81 -10.04
C PHE A 341 -44.37 7.24 -10.00
N ILE A 342 -44.55 5.96 -10.34
CA ILE A 342 -45.85 5.27 -10.24
C ILE A 342 -46.29 5.18 -8.77
N VAL A 343 -45.38 4.82 -7.87
CA VAL A 343 -45.66 4.76 -6.42
C VAL A 343 -45.99 6.15 -5.87
N LEU A 344 -45.26 7.21 -6.26
CA LEU A 344 -45.55 8.58 -5.88
C LEU A 344 -46.90 9.05 -6.43
N ALA A 345 -47.24 8.75 -7.68
CA ALA A 345 -48.52 9.09 -8.27
C ALA A 345 -49.68 8.36 -7.58
N LEU A 346 -49.50 7.06 -7.28
CA LEU A 346 -50.45 6.28 -6.50
C LEU A 346 -50.58 6.81 -5.09
N PHE A 347 -49.48 7.18 -4.44
CA PHE A 347 -49.48 7.75 -3.10
C PHE A 347 -50.21 9.10 -3.08
N LEU A 348 -49.92 10.00 -4.02
CA LEU A 348 -50.62 11.28 -4.16
C LEU A 348 -52.11 11.09 -4.48
N PHE A 349 -52.45 10.10 -5.32
CA PHE A 349 -53.83 9.73 -5.61
C PHE A 349 -54.56 9.18 -4.38
N LEU A 350 -53.90 8.30 -3.61
CA LEU A 350 -54.42 7.75 -2.37
C LEU A 350 -54.55 8.84 -1.29
N LEU A 351 -53.59 9.77 -1.20
CA LEU A 351 -53.66 10.94 -0.33
C LEU A 351 -54.80 11.87 -0.72
N PHE A 352 -55.00 12.12 -2.02
CA PHE A 352 -56.11 12.92 -2.51
C PHE A 352 -57.47 12.24 -2.22
N LYS A 353 -57.54 10.93 -2.41
CA LYS A 353 -58.73 10.13 -2.07
C LYS A 353 -58.97 10.07 -0.57
N SER A 354 -57.91 9.91 0.22
CA SER A 354 -57.93 9.95 1.69
C SER A 354 -58.37 11.33 2.19
N TYR A 355 -57.85 12.40 1.60
CA TYR A 355 -58.26 13.78 1.89
C TYR A 355 -59.75 14.00 1.63
N GLN A 356 -60.25 13.55 0.48
CA GLN A 356 -61.69 13.59 0.20
C GLN A 356 -62.52 12.73 1.17
N TYR A 357 -61.97 11.60 1.63
CA TYR A 357 -62.62 10.69 2.57
C TYR A 357 -62.64 11.23 4.02
N GLN A 358 -61.54 11.82 4.47
CA GLN A 358 -61.31 12.30 5.83
C GLN A 358 -62.10 13.59 6.14
N ARG A 359 -62.46 14.37 5.10
CA ARG A 359 -63.44 15.47 5.20
C ARG A 359 -64.86 15.00 5.63
N ARG A 360 -65.14 13.69 5.66
CA ARG A 360 -66.47 13.12 5.96
C ARG A 360 -66.55 12.20 7.19
N ARG A 361 -65.47 11.89 7.93
CA ARG A 361 -65.53 10.89 9.02
C ARG A 361 -64.54 11.16 10.16
N SER A 362 -64.90 10.80 11.40
CA SER A 362 -64.00 10.81 12.56
C SER A 362 -62.88 9.76 12.42
N ARG A 363 -61.73 10.03 13.08
CA ARG A 363 -60.47 9.26 13.04
C ARG A 363 -60.65 7.74 13.01
N SER A 364 -60.01 7.09 12.04
CA SER A 364 -59.96 5.63 11.86
C SER A 364 -58.81 5.00 12.67
N LEU A 365 -58.90 3.70 12.96
CA LEU A 365 -57.79 2.87 13.47
C LEU A 365 -56.49 3.08 12.69
N VAL A 366 -56.63 3.20 11.37
CA VAL A 366 -55.52 3.40 10.44
C VAL A 366 -54.80 4.73 10.72
N ASP A 367 -55.54 5.78 11.10
CA ASP A 367 -54.97 7.11 11.36
C ASP A 367 -54.12 7.12 12.62
N SER A 368 -54.55 6.46 13.69
CA SER A 368 -53.80 6.39 14.96
C SER A 368 -52.60 5.44 14.84
N THR A 369 -52.70 4.34 14.09
CA THR A 369 -51.53 3.50 13.79
C THR A 369 -50.51 4.21 12.89
N LEU A 370 -50.96 5.02 11.92
CA LEU A 370 -50.05 5.81 11.08
C LEU A 370 -49.34 6.90 11.88
N ALA A 371 -50.01 7.52 12.86
CA ALA A 371 -49.38 8.49 13.76
C ALA A 371 -48.25 7.86 14.58
N LEU A 372 -48.47 6.66 15.15
CA LEU A 372 -47.44 5.93 15.90
C LEU A 372 -46.26 5.50 15.03
N VAL A 373 -46.53 5.01 13.82
CA VAL A 373 -45.48 4.67 12.84
C VAL A 373 -44.66 5.90 12.45
N LYS A 374 -45.29 7.06 12.24
CA LYS A 374 -44.60 8.33 11.97
C LYS A 374 -43.67 8.74 13.12
N ILE A 375 -44.09 8.59 14.37
CA ILE A 375 -43.28 8.91 15.56
C ILE A 375 -42.04 8.01 15.63
N VAL A 376 -42.23 6.70 15.47
CA VAL A 376 -41.13 5.72 15.49
C VAL A 376 -40.16 5.93 14.33
N LEU A 377 -40.68 6.11 13.11
CA LEU A 377 -39.85 6.42 11.94
C LEU A 377 -39.09 7.74 12.14
N GLY A 378 -39.76 8.80 12.61
CA GLY A 378 -39.14 10.10 12.85
C GLY A 378 -38.04 10.08 13.91
N PHE A 379 -38.22 9.28 14.98
CA PHE A 379 -37.19 9.06 16.00
C PHE A 379 -35.96 8.38 15.40
N TYR A 380 -36.17 7.26 14.72
CA TYR A 380 -35.09 6.44 14.19
C TYR A 380 -34.39 7.07 12.97
N GLN A 381 -35.09 7.93 12.21
CA GLN A 381 -34.48 8.72 11.13
C GLN A 381 -33.36 9.63 11.65
N ILE A 382 -33.59 10.34 12.76
CA ILE A 382 -32.58 11.21 13.37
C ILE A 382 -31.45 10.38 14.00
N MET A 383 -31.78 9.20 14.52
CA MET A 383 -30.78 8.35 15.15
C MET A 383 -29.86 7.64 14.17
N ALA A 384 -30.35 7.26 12.99
CA ALA A 384 -29.52 6.75 11.90
C ALA A 384 -28.42 7.76 11.50
N GLU A 385 -28.79 9.02 11.27
CA GLU A 385 -27.84 10.09 10.91
C GLU A 385 -26.79 10.34 12.01
N PHE A 386 -27.22 10.30 13.26
CA PHE A 386 -26.34 10.45 14.41
C PHE A 386 -25.34 9.28 14.53
N TRP A 387 -25.78 8.04 14.33
CA TRP A 387 -24.91 6.85 14.41
C TRP A 387 -23.82 6.84 13.34
N GLU A 388 -24.12 7.29 12.11
CA GLU A 388 -23.09 7.42 11.06
C GLU A 388 -22.09 8.56 11.33
N SER A 389 -22.50 9.61 12.03
CA SER A 389 -21.63 10.76 12.32
C SER A 389 -20.60 10.50 13.44
N ILE A 390 -20.76 9.43 14.21
CA ILE A 390 -19.91 9.10 15.38
C ILE A 390 -19.25 7.74 15.16
N ASP A 391 -18.12 7.75 14.47
CA ASP A 391 -17.27 6.56 14.24
C ASP A 391 -16.51 6.10 15.52
N VAL A 392 -16.57 6.88 16.61
CA VAL A 392 -15.78 6.67 17.84
C VAL A 392 -16.44 5.64 18.78
N ILE A 393 -17.75 5.42 18.68
CA ILE A 393 -18.49 4.52 19.57
C ILE A 393 -18.80 3.23 18.80
N PHE A 394 -18.31 2.08 19.29
CA PHE A 394 -18.61 0.76 18.70
C PHE A 394 -20.10 0.42 18.91
N TRP A 395 -20.94 0.85 17.97
CA TRP A 395 -22.35 0.47 17.97
C TRP A 395 -22.51 -1.04 17.68
N PRO A 396 -23.34 -1.77 18.47
CA PRO A 396 -23.68 -3.16 18.19
C PRO A 396 -24.17 -3.36 16.76
N GLN A 397 -23.85 -4.50 16.15
CA GLN A 397 -24.16 -4.80 14.74
C GLN A 397 -25.64 -4.65 14.40
N PHE A 398 -26.53 -4.90 15.37
CA PHE A 398 -27.97 -4.70 15.25
C PHE A 398 -28.36 -3.26 14.88
N PHE A 399 -27.74 -2.24 15.50
CA PHE A 399 -28.03 -0.84 15.20
C PHE A 399 -27.52 -0.44 13.82
N LYS A 400 -26.35 -0.96 13.41
CA LYS A 400 -25.82 -0.74 12.05
C LYS A 400 -26.74 -1.35 10.98
N SER A 401 -27.33 -2.51 11.25
CA SER A 401 -28.33 -3.11 10.36
C SER A 401 -29.62 -2.29 10.31
N ILE A 402 -30.11 -1.80 11.45
CA ILE A 402 -31.30 -0.95 11.49
C ILE A 402 -31.06 0.39 10.78
N ALA A 403 -29.91 1.03 10.99
CA ALA A 403 -29.50 2.24 10.30
C ALA A 403 -29.57 2.05 8.77
N ALA A 404 -28.91 1.01 8.26
CA ALA A 404 -28.89 0.69 6.83
C ALA A 404 -30.30 0.47 6.23
N TRP A 405 -31.24 -0.10 7.00
CA TRP A 405 -32.64 -0.25 6.58
C TRP A 405 -33.43 1.06 6.63
N LEU A 406 -33.20 1.90 7.65
CA LEU A 406 -33.85 3.21 7.78
C LEU A 406 -33.39 4.18 6.71
N ASP A 407 -32.13 4.10 6.28
CA ASP A 407 -31.57 4.90 5.18
C ASP A 407 -32.30 4.65 3.85
N ILE A 408 -32.85 3.44 3.65
CA ILE A 408 -33.69 3.11 2.50
C ILE A 408 -35.07 3.77 2.63
N LEU A 409 -35.67 3.75 3.82
CA LEU A 409 -36.99 4.33 4.11
C LEU A 409 -36.98 5.87 4.14
N GLN A 410 -35.82 6.48 4.30
CA GLN A 410 -35.64 7.93 4.23
C GLN A 410 -35.90 8.53 2.84
N PHE A 411 -36.17 7.70 1.80
CA PHE A 411 -36.23 8.15 0.41
C PHE A 411 -35.05 9.07 0.13
N ASN A 412 -33.84 8.53 0.16
CA ASN A 412 -32.63 9.32 0.02
C ASN A 412 -32.60 9.99 -1.37
N ILE A 413 -33.21 11.18 -1.47
CA ILE A 413 -33.40 11.95 -2.70
C ILE A 413 -32.03 12.20 -3.33
N SER A 414 -30.98 12.32 -2.52
CA SER A 414 -29.59 12.43 -2.95
C SER A 414 -29.16 11.29 -3.88
N SER A 415 -29.48 10.03 -3.55
CA SER A 415 -29.13 8.86 -4.37
C SER A 415 -29.85 8.88 -5.73
N ILE A 416 -31.11 9.33 -5.77
CA ILE A 416 -31.90 9.44 -7.00
C ILE A 416 -31.43 10.63 -7.85
N LEU A 417 -31.07 11.74 -7.21
CA LEU A 417 -30.58 12.97 -7.87
C LEU A 417 -29.15 12.86 -8.39
N ILE A 418 -28.30 12.06 -7.76
CA ILE A 418 -26.87 11.93 -8.13
C ILE A 418 -26.65 10.87 -9.21
N LYS A 419 -27.45 9.79 -9.25
CA LYS A 419 -27.39 8.73 -10.28
C LYS A 419 -27.37 9.22 -11.74
N PRO A 420 -28.11 10.29 -12.13
CA PRO A 420 -28.01 10.86 -13.48
C PRO A 420 -26.60 11.25 -13.93
N LYS A 421 -25.67 11.54 -13.00
CA LYS A 421 -24.25 11.79 -13.31
C LYS A 421 -23.60 10.64 -14.07
N CYS A 422 -24.04 9.39 -13.83
CA CYS A 422 -23.55 8.20 -14.54
C CYS A 422 -23.87 8.21 -16.05
N PHE A 423 -24.90 8.94 -16.49
CA PHE A 423 -25.34 8.95 -17.90
C PHE A 423 -25.12 10.31 -18.57
N TRP A 424 -25.15 11.38 -17.79
CA TRP A 424 -24.92 12.74 -18.25
C TRP A 424 -23.81 13.40 -17.41
N PRO A 425 -22.54 13.32 -17.86
CA PRO A 425 -21.41 13.86 -17.11
C PRO A 425 -21.48 15.37 -16.87
N ALA A 426 -22.18 16.11 -17.75
CA ALA A 426 -22.43 17.55 -17.58
C ALA A 426 -23.39 17.87 -16.42
N PHE A 427 -24.11 16.87 -15.91
CA PHE A 427 -25.01 17.01 -14.78
C PHE A 427 -24.25 16.80 -13.48
N GLU A 428 -23.49 17.82 -13.06
CA GLU A 428 -22.78 17.81 -11.79
C GLU A 428 -23.59 18.53 -10.71
N ILE A 429 -24.34 17.75 -9.93
CA ILE A 429 -24.90 18.26 -8.68
C ILE A 429 -23.78 18.22 -7.64
N THR A 430 -23.16 19.38 -7.40
CA THR A 430 -22.24 19.54 -6.27
C THR A 430 -22.94 19.17 -4.95
N PRO A 431 -22.22 18.69 -3.92
CA PRO A 431 -22.80 18.41 -2.61
C PRO A 431 -23.60 19.59 -2.05
N TYR A 432 -23.16 20.82 -2.32
CA TYR A 432 -23.86 22.05 -1.95
C TYR A 432 -25.20 22.23 -2.68
N THR A 433 -25.25 22.00 -3.99
CA THR A 433 -26.51 22.11 -4.77
C THR A 433 -27.48 20.97 -4.42
N ALA A 434 -26.99 19.76 -4.17
CA ALA A 434 -27.81 18.65 -3.66
C ALA A 434 -28.41 19.00 -2.30
N PHE A 435 -27.57 19.51 -1.40
CA PHE A 435 -27.95 19.89 -0.04
C PHE A 435 -29.00 21.00 -0.05
N THR A 436 -28.78 22.07 -0.81
CA THR A 436 -29.73 23.19 -0.93
C THR A 436 -31.06 22.77 -1.52
N LEU A 437 -31.09 21.94 -2.58
CA LEU A 437 -32.33 21.40 -3.13
C LEU A 437 -33.06 20.52 -2.12
N GLY A 438 -32.33 19.66 -1.41
CA GLY A 438 -32.88 18.83 -0.33
C GLY A 438 -33.44 19.65 0.82
N ALA A 439 -32.76 20.72 1.23
CA ALA A 439 -33.19 21.63 2.28
C ALA A 439 -34.42 22.46 1.88
N MET A 440 -34.52 22.88 0.61
CA MET A 440 -35.63 23.67 0.10
C MET A 440 -36.89 22.83 -0.21
N PHE A 441 -36.75 21.54 -0.47
CA PHE A 441 -37.85 20.63 -0.78
C PHE A 441 -38.94 20.54 0.31
N PRO A 442 -38.60 20.43 1.62
CA PRO A 442 -39.53 20.60 2.73
C PRO A 442 -40.33 21.90 2.69
N TYR A 443 -39.66 23.04 2.47
CA TYR A 443 -40.34 24.34 2.42
C TYR A 443 -41.27 24.48 1.20
N PHE A 444 -40.86 23.94 0.05
CA PHE A 444 -41.69 23.92 -1.15
C PHE A 444 -42.90 23.00 -0.99
N SER A 445 -42.70 21.76 -0.52
CA SER A 445 -43.78 20.81 -0.27
C SER A 445 -44.80 21.33 0.74
N THR A 446 -44.32 22.02 1.78
CA THR A 446 -45.17 22.66 2.77
C THR A 446 -45.87 23.89 2.21
N ALA A 447 -45.23 24.76 1.43
CA ALA A 447 -45.92 25.85 0.74
C ALA A 447 -47.04 25.34 -0.19
N CYS A 448 -46.78 24.28 -0.96
CA CYS A 448 -47.80 23.63 -1.80
C CYS A 448 -48.95 23.06 -0.97
N ALA A 449 -48.66 22.46 0.18
CA ALA A 449 -49.68 21.95 1.09
C ALA A 449 -50.45 23.08 1.81
N ILE A 450 -49.82 24.22 2.13
CA ILE A 450 -50.49 25.43 2.68
C ILE A 450 -51.53 25.89 1.67
N LEU A 451 -51.11 26.03 0.41
CA LEU A 451 -51.94 26.51 -0.69
C LEU A 451 -53.05 25.52 -1.06
N ALA A 452 -52.81 24.21 -0.94
CA ALA A 452 -53.77 23.16 -1.30
C ALA A 452 -54.81 22.86 -0.20
N ILE A 453 -54.46 22.98 1.09
CA ILE A 453 -55.29 22.48 2.20
C ILE A 453 -56.10 23.60 2.86
N GLY A 454 -55.64 24.86 2.80
CA GLY A 454 -56.24 25.94 3.56
C GLY A 454 -56.03 25.74 5.07
N ALA A 455 -55.80 26.83 5.80
CA ALA A 455 -55.45 26.78 7.22
C ALA A 455 -56.56 26.13 8.07
N SER A 456 -56.43 24.83 8.35
CA SER A 456 -57.08 24.16 9.46
C SER A 456 -56.15 24.18 10.68
N ASN A 457 -56.72 24.31 11.87
CA ASN A 457 -56.06 24.82 13.09
C ASN A 457 -54.86 24.01 13.65
N PHE A 458 -54.40 22.92 13.02
CA PHE A 458 -53.32 22.08 13.59
C PHE A 458 -52.29 21.54 12.57
N TRP A 459 -52.42 21.83 11.28
CA TRP A 459 -51.54 21.24 10.26
C TRP A 459 -50.09 21.80 10.26
N TYR A 460 -49.88 23.00 10.79
CA TYR A 460 -48.54 23.61 10.85
C TYR A 460 -47.56 22.88 11.78
N TRP A 461 -48.03 22.02 12.69
CA TRP A 461 -47.15 21.26 13.58
C TRP A 461 -46.33 20.19 12.87
N GLU A 462 -46.87 19.57 11.82
CA GLU A 462 -46.12 18.65 10.96
C GLU A 462 -44.98 19.41 10.24
N ILE A 463 -45.16 20.71 9.95
CA ILE A 463 -44.12 21.59 9.38
C ILE A 463 -43.05 21.90 10.41
N ILE A 464 -43.43 22.20 11.65
CA ILE A 464 -42.48 22.45 12.75
C ILE A 464 -41.65 21.19 13.03
N GLU A 465 -42.25 20.01 12.98
CA GLU A 465 -41.55 18.73 13.15
C GLU A 465 -40.53 18.49 12.03
N LEU A 466 -40.93 18.73 10.78
CA LEU A 466 -40.04 18.62 9.63
C LEU A 466 -38.91 19.67 9.67
N GLY A 467 -39.23 20.90 10.04
CA GLY A 467 -38.25 21.98 10.19
C GLY A 467 -37.23 21.70 11.30
N ARG A 468 -37.63 21.03 12.38
CA ARG A 468 -36.72 20.54 13.41
C ARG A 468 -35.72 19.54 12.85
N LYS A 469 -36.21 18.51 12.14
CA LYS A 469 -35.35 17.49 11.50
C LYS A 469 -34.32 18.15 10.59
N VAL A 470 -34.78 18.98 9.65
CA VAL A 470 -33.91 19.65 8.67
C VAL A 470 -32.90 20.57 9.35
N SER A 471 -33.30 21.36 10.34
CA SER A 471 -32.39 22.29 11.03
C SER A 471 -31.31 21.57 11.84
N GLN A 472 -31.65 20.47 12.52
CA GLN A 472 -30.67 19.69 13.28
C GLN A 472 -29.68 18.96 12.36
N THR A 473 -30.16 18.35 11.27
CA THR A 473 -29.30 17.71 10.27
C THR A 473 -28.40 18.73 9.54
N LEU A 474 -28.94 19.90 9.17
CA LEU A 474 -28.19 20.99 8.51
C LEU A 474 -26.97 21.45 9.32
N VAL A 475 -27.12 21.64 10.63
CA VAL A 475 -26.04 22.10 11.51
C VAL A 475 -24.92 21.06 11.56
N ILE A 476 -25.26 19.78 11.73
CA ILE A 476 -24.29 18.68 11.80
C ILE A 476 -23.55 18.51 10.47
N VAL A 477 -24.29 18.56 9.34
CA VAL A 477 -23.71 18.38 8.01
C VAL A 477 -22.79 19.52 7.61
N VAL A 478 -23.16 20.78 7.90
CA VAL A 478 -22.37 21.96 7.47
C VAL A 478 -21.16 22.20 8.36
N LEU A 479 -21.30 22.04 9.67
CA LEU A 479 -20.23 22.39 10.61
C LEU A 479 -19.41 21.18 11.08
N GLY A 480 -19.86 19.96 10.75
CA GLY A 480 -19.28 18.71 11.23
C GLY A 480 -19.54 18.48 12.73
N TRP A 481 -19.56 17.22 13.18
CA TRP A 481 -19.74 16.89 14.60
C TRP A 481 -18.49 17.23 15.44
N ASN A 482 -17.32 17.31 14.82
CA ASN A 482 -16.04 17.51 15.51
C ASN A 482 -15.86 18.92 16.11
N SER A 483 -16.72 19.86 15.73
CA SER A 483 -16.67 21.24 16.25
C SER A 483 -17.56 21.39 17.49
N SER A 484 -16.98 21.80 18.63
CA SER A 484 -17.74 22.11 19.85
C SER A 484 -18.85 23.15 19.60
N PHE A 485 -18.66 24.04 18.62
CA PHE A 485 -19.65 25.02 18.20
C PHE A 485 -20.88 24.38 17.55
N SER A 486 -20.67 23.39 16.67
CA SER A 486 -21.73 22.60 16.01
C SER A 486 -22.57 21.83 17.03
N VAL A 487 -21.90 21.19 17.99
CA VAL A 487 -22.55 20.43 19.08
C VAL A 487 -23.41 21.36 19.94
N THR A 488 -22.90 22.55 20.28
CA THR A 488 -23.62 23.53 21.12
C THR A 488 -24.88 24.05 20.44
N ILE A 489 -24.81 24.37 19.15
CA ILE A 489 -25.99 24.83 18.37
C ILE A 489 -27.03 23.71 18.28
N THR A 490 -26.61 22.49 17.98
CA THR A 490 -27.51 21.34 17.84
C THR A 490 -28.25 21.03 19.15
N LEU A 491 -27.55 21.07 20.29
CA LEU A 491 -28.16 20.91 21.61
C LEU A 491 -29.14 22.04 21.95
N THR A 492 -28.78 23.29 21.62
CA THR A 492 -29.65 24.45 21.84
C THR A 492 -30.94 24.34 21.03
N LEU A 493 -30.85 23.95 19.76
CA LEU A 493 -32.03 23.70 18.91
C LEU A 493 -32.89 22.57 19.49
N ALA A 494 -32.30 21.47 19.95
CA ALA A 494 -33.03 20.37 20.57
C ALA A 494 -33.86 20.84 21.78
N VAL A 495 -33.28 21.67 22.66
CA VAL A 495 -33.98 22.24 23.83
C VAL A 495 -35.12 23.17 23.41
N ILE A 496 -34.91 24.01 22.38
CA ILE A 496 -35.96 24.92 21.88
C ILE A 496 -37.15 24.11 21.38
N PHE A 497 -36.93 23.09 20.54
CA PHE A 497 -38.02 22.28 20.00
C PHE A 497 -38.72 21.44 21.05
N LEU A 498 -37.99 20.91 22.04
CA LEU A 498 -38.56 20.22 23.18
C LEU A 498 -39.46 21.16 24.01
N SER A 499 -39.00 22.39 24.26
CA SER A 499 -39.76 23.41 25.00
C SER A 499 -41.03 23.84 24.25
N LEU A 500 -40.94 24.00 22.93
CA LEU A 500 -42.10 24.26 22.07
C LEU A 500 -43.10 23.10 22.12
N HIS A 501 -42.64 21.85 22.06
CA HIS A 501 -43.52 20.68 22.11
C HIS A 501 -44.26 20.57 23.46
N ILE A 502 -43.58 20.86 24.57
CA ILE A 502 -44.18 20.86 25.91
C ILE A 502 -45.22 21.98 26.05
N SER A 503 -44.88 23.19 25.59
CA SER A 503 -45.73 24.37 25.79
C SER A 503 -47.05 24.31 25.02
N PHE A 504 -47.02 23.76 23.80
CA PHE A 504 -48.16 23.79 22.91
C PHE A 504 -48.95 22.49 22.82
N ARG A 505 -48.41 21.36 23.30
CA ARG A 505 -49.04 20.02 23.28
C ARG A 505 -49.77 19.70 21.95
N PRO A 506 -49.02 19.52 20.85
CA PRO A 506 -49.62 19.50 19.51
C PRO A 506 -50.38 18.21 19.15
N MET A 507 -50.26 17.15 19.96
CA MET A 507 -50.93 15.88 19.71
C MET A 507 -52.28 15.87 20.43
N GLU A 508 -53.33 15.46 19.73
CA GLU A 508 -54.69 15.37 20.26
C GLU A 508 -54.87 14.21 21.26
N ASP A 509 -54.14 13.09 21.07
CA ASP A 509 -54.11 11.97 22.01
C ASP A 509 -52.96 12.13 23.01
N ASN A 510 -53.28 12.02 24.30
CA ASN A 510 -52.30 12.06 25.39
C ASN A 510 -51.21 11.00 25.24
N ILE A 511 -51.54 9.81 24.74
CA ILE A 511 -50.55 8.73 24.57
C ILE A 511 -49.57 9.08 23.43
N GLU A 512 -50.07 9.64 22.33
CA GLU A 512 -49.23 10.09 21.21
C GLU A 512 -48.36 11.28 21.62
N HIS A 513 -48.89 12.18 22.47
CA HIS A 513 -48.13 13.28 23.06
C HIS A 513 -46.95 12.80 23.92
N TYR A 514 -47.19 11.92 24.90
CA TYR A 514 -46.14 11.45 25.79
C TYR A 514 -45.10 10.59 25.07
N LEU A 515 -45.51 9.82 24.05
CA LEU A 515 -44.58 9.04 23.24
C LEU A 515 -43.65 9.93 22.40
N GLN A 516 -44.19 10.98 21.77
CA GLN A 516 -43.39 11.96 21.04
C GLN A 516 -42.48 12.77 21.99
N LEU A 517 -42.96 13.09 23.19
CA LEU A 517 -42.15 13.77 24.20
C LEU A 517 -40.98 12.87 24.67
N ALA A 518 -41.24 11.59 24.92
CA ALA A 518 -40.20 10.62 25.29
C ALA A 518 -39.14 10.45 24.18
N SER A 519 -39.56 10.37 22.91
CA SER A 519 -38.63 10.27 21.79
C SER A 519 -37.72 11.50 21.67
N LEU A 520 -38.25 12.71 21.87
CA LEU A 520 -37.48 13.96 21.86
C LEU A 520 -36.48 14.04 23.02
N TRP A 521 -36.86 13.60 24.22
CA TRP A 521 -35.93 13.54 25.36
C TRP A 521 -34.79 12.54 25.12
N VAL A 522 -35.09 11.36 24.57
CA VAL A 522 -34.06 10.36 24.25
C VAL A 522 -33.08 10.88 23.19
N ILE A 523 -33.58 11.57 22.15
CA ILE A 523 -32.71 12.23 21.16
C ILE A 523 -31.79 13.25 21.84
N PHE A 524 -32.34 14.10 22.73
CA PHE A 524 -31.55 15.09 23.46
C PHE A 524 -30.46 14.45 24.34
N PHE A 525 -30.79 13.42 25.11
CA PHE A 525 -29.81 12.72 25.95
C PHE A 525 -28.74 12.00 25.12
N ASN A 526 -29.11 11.39 23.99
CA ASN A 526 -28.14 10.78 23.08
C ASN A 526 -27.16 11.82 22.53
N MET A 527 -27.65 12.98 22.09
CA MET A 527 -26.81 14.10 21.63
C MET A 527 -25.90 14.63 22.73
N LEU A 528 -26.40 14.73 23.97
CA LEU A 528 -25.62 15.18 25.12
C LEU A 528 -24.50 14.19 25.45
N LEU A 529 -24.79 12.89 25.41
CA LEU A 529 -23.80 11.85 25.72
C LEU A 529 -22.69 11.79 24.68
N ALA A 530 -23.02 11.99 23.40
CA ALA A 530 -22.02 12.06 22.33
C ALA A 530 -21.16 13.32 22.32
N ALA A 531 -21.56 14.36 23.06
CA ALA A 531 -20.72 15.54 23.27
C ALA A 531 -19.58 15.27 24.28
N VAL A 532 -19.63 14.16 25.03
CA VAL A 532 -18.62 13.79 26.01
C VAL A 532 -17.44 13.10 25.29
N PRO A 533 -16.22 13.65 25.36
CA PRO A 533 -15.05 13.03 24.73
C PRO A 533 -14.70 11.69 25.41
N ALA A 534 -14.42 10.66 24.60
CA ALA A 534 -13.95 9.37 25.09
C ALA A 534 -12.52 9.49 25.64
N SER A 535 -12.29 9.05 26.87
CA SER A 535 -10.97 9.07 27.50
C SER A 535 -10.21 7.75 27.26
N ASP A 536 -9.02 7.80 26.68
CA ASP A 536 -8.17 6.63 26.36
C ASP A 536 -7.50 5.95 27.58
N SER A 537 -8.05 6.11 28.79
CA SER A 537 -7.50 5.51 30.01
C SER A 537 -8.11 4.14 30.31
N SER A 538 -7.40 3.27 31.02
CA SER A 538 -7.90 1.93 31.43
C SER A 538 -9.15 1.97 32.31
N SER A 539 -9.35 3.05 33.08
CA SER A 539 -10.61 3.38 33.78
C SER A 539 -11.71 3.92 32.85
N GLY A 540 -11.32 4.43 31.67
CA GLY A 540 -12.20 4.94 30.62
C GLY A 540 -13.03 3.85 29.94
N HIS A 541 -12.48 2.65 29.78
CA HIS A 541 -13.20 1.51 29.17
C HIS A 541 -14.49 1.13 29.92
N LEU A 542 -14.46 1.13 31.26
CA LEU A 542 -15.66 0.85 32.07
C LEU A 542 -16.70 1.97 31.92
N THR A 543 -16.26 3.23 31.86
CA THR A 543 -17.18 4.36 31.66
C THR A 543 -17.79 4.37 30.27
N THR A 544 -17.03 4.02 29.23
CA THR A 544 -17.55 3.91 27.86
C THR A 544 -18.57 2.78 27.73
N ASP A 545 -18.33 1.63 28.37
CA ASP A 545 -19.26 0.50 28.30
C ASP A 545 -20.59 0.79 29.02
N ILE A 546 -20.55 1.50 30.16
CA ILE A 546 -21.74 1.95 30.87
C ILE A 546 -22.52 2.98 30.02
N LEU A 547 -21.83 3.95 29.42
CA LEU A 547 -22.44 4.95 28.55
C LEU A 547 -23.11 4.30 27.33
N VAL A 548 -22.44 3.34 26.67
CA VAL A 548 -22.99 2.56 25.57
C VAL A 548 -24.22 1.77 26.02
N THR A 549 -24.15 1.11 27.17
CA THR A 549 -25.29 0.34 27.71
C THR A 549 -26.50 1.23 27.98
N CYS A 550 -26.30 2.42 28.58
CA CYS A 550 -27.35 3.41 28.79
C CYS A 550 -27.97 3.88 27.46
N LEU A 551 -27.16 4.17 26.44
CA LEU A 551 -27.63 4.53 25.10
C LEU A 551 -28.52 3.43 24.51
N VAL A 552 -28.08 2.16 24.59
CA VAL A 552 -28.84 1.03 24.05
C VAL A 552 -30.20 0.90 24.74
N ILE A 553 -30.24 1.02 26.07
CA ILE A 553 -31.49 0.93 26.84
C ILE A 553 -32.45 2.07 26.46
N LEU A 554 -31.97 3.32 26.41
CA LEU A 554 -32.79 4.48 26.05
C LEU A 554 -33.37 4.34 24.64
N ASN A 555 -32.56 3.95 23.66
CA ASN A 555 -32.97 3.82 22.27
C ASN A 555 -33.94 2.65 22.02
N THR A 556 -33.74 1.52 22.70
CA THR A 556 -34.65 0.36 22.58
C THR A 556 -35.94 0.57 23.36
N GLY A 557 -35.91 1.30 24.47
CA GLY A 557 -37.09 1.61 25.29
C GLY A 557 -38.18 2.35 24.52
N VAL A 558 -37.83 3.36 23.71
CA VAL A 558 -38.81 4.11 22.89
C VAL A 558 -39.57 3.20 21.93
N LEU A 559 -38.88 2.26 21.29
CA LEU A 559 -39.48 1.30 20.37
C LEU A 559 -40.39 0.31 21.09
N VAL A 560 -39.93 -0.24 22.22
CA VAL A 560 -40.74 -1.18 23.02
C VAL A 560 -42.03 -0.50 23.48
N ILE A 561 -41.95 0.72 24.01
CA ILE A 561 -43.11 1.48 24.45
C ILE A 561 -44.06 1.74 23.27
N ALA A 562 -43.55 2.17 22.11
CA ALA A 562 -44.38 2.41 20.93
C ALA A 562 -45.10 1.16 20.44
N VAL A 563 -44.41 0.01 20.39
CA VAL A 563 -44.98 -1.28 19.97
C VAL A 563 -46.03 -1.75 20.97
N VAL A 564 -45.74 -1.72 22.27
CA VAL A 564 -46.67 -2.12 23.33
C VAL A 564 -47.93 -1.26 23.29
N VAL A 565 -47.79 0.07 23.17
CA VAL A 565 -48.92 0.99 23.01
C VAL A 565 -49.77 0.66 21.78
N THR A 566 -49.12 0.36 20.66
CA THR A 566 -49.81 -0.02 19.41
C THR A 566 -50.62 -1.30 19.60
N ILE A 567 -50.01 -2.32 20.23
CA ILE A 567 -50.67 -3.61 20.52
C ILE A 567 -51.83 -3.41 21.49
N LEU A 568 -51.65 -2.65 22.57
CA LEU A 568 -52.70 -2.38 23.56
C LEU A 568 -53.88 -1.62 22.94
N LYS A 569 -53.63 -0.62 22.09
CA LYS A 569 -54.69 0.08 21.34
C LYS A 569 -55.43 -0.89 20.39
N MET A 570 -54.71 -1.75 19.69
CA MET A 570 -55.30 -2.77 18.79
C MET A 570 -56.16 -3.77 19.58
N VAL A 571 -55.66 -4.29 20.70
CA VAL A 571 -56.38 -5.25 21.58
C VAL A 571 -57.62 -4.62 22.18
N ARG A 572 -57.52 -3.39 22.73
CA ARG A 572 -58.67 -2.68 23.33
C ARG A 572 -59.81 -2.50 22.35
N ILE A 573 -59.50 -2.22 21.08
CA ILE A 573 -60.51 -1.99 20.04
C ILE A 573 -61.07 -3.32 19.49
N MET A 574 -60.26 -4.38 19.40
CA MET A 574 -60.76 -5.73 19.11
C MET A 574 -61.70 -6.24 20.20
N CYS A 575 -61.38 -6.02 21.48
CA CYS A 575 -62.27 -6.31 22.59
C CYS A 575 -63.57 -5.49 22.51
N ASN A 576 -63.49 -4.19 22.20
CA ASN A 576 -64.68 -3.34 22.12
C ASN A 576 -65.62 -3.74 20.95
N LYS A 577 -65.06 -4.21 19.83
CA LYS A 577 -65.84 -4.78 18.71
C LYS A 577 -66.50 -6.12 19.06
N ASN A 578 -65.86 -6.94 19.90
CA ASN A 578 -66.44 -8.19 20.38
C ASN A 578 -67.50 -7.95 21.48
N CYS A 579 -67.35 -6.93 22.34
CA CYS A 579 -68.38 -6.51 23.29
C CYS A 579 -69.64 -5.97 22.59
N PHE A 580 -69.49 -5.24 21.48
CA PHE A 580 -70.65 -4.80 20.67
C PHE A 580 -71.42 -5.95 20.00
N ARG A 581 -70.84 -7.16 19.93
CA ARG A 581 -71.53 -8.37 19.46
C ARG A 581 -72.29 -9.10 20.57
N GLN A 582 -72.05 -8.75 21.83
CA GLN A 582 -72.70 -9.35 23.01
C GLN A 582 -73.65 -8.38 23.73
N GLY A 583 -73.81 -7.15 23.24
CA GLY A 583 -74.64 -6.10 23.85
C GLY A 583 -76.15 -6.16 23.58
N GLU A 584 -76.72 -7.32 23.25
CA GLU A 584 -78.13 -7.62 23.51
C GLU A 584 -78.19 -8.56 24.73
N ASN A 585 -77.93 -8.00 25.92
CA ASN A 585 -78.49 -8.37 27.24
C ASN A 585 -77.56 -7.93 28.39
N GLU A 586 -78.04 -6.92 29.11
CA GLU A 586 -77.88 -6.58 30.55
C GLU A 586 -76.50 -6.54 31.28
N GLN A 587 -76.42 -5.45 32.07
CA GLN A 587 -75.63 -5.13 33.28
C GLN A 587 -74.09 -4.90 33.21
N GLN A 588 -73.73 -3.69 33.68
CA GLN A 588 -72.44 -3.06 34.08
C GLN A 588 -71.34 -3.99 34.64
N PRO A 589 -70.04 -3.59 34.58
CA PRO A 589 -69.46 -2.98 35.80
C PRO A 589 -68.42 -1.85 35.57
N GLU A 590 -68.36 -0.93 36.54
CA GLU A 590 -67.50 0.26 36.65
C GLU A 590 -66.10 0.00 37.26
N ASP A 591 -65.65 -1.24 37.47
CA ASP A 591 -64.53 -1.48 38.41
C ASP A 591 -63.10 -1.54 37.85
N PHE A 592 -62.85 -1.34 36.54
CA PHE A 592 -61.49 -1.48 35.99
C PHE A 592 -60.68 -0.17 35.88
N ILE A 593 -61.34 0.99 36.04
CA ILE A 593 -60.68 2.31 35.88
C ILE A 593 -59.92 2.73 37.16
N ASN A 594 -60.26 2.18 38.32
CA ASN A 594 -59.63 2.55 39.59
C ASN A 594 -58.31 1.81 39.89
N GLU A 595 -57.93 0.80 39.10
CA GLU A 595 -56.74 -0.04 39.39
C GLU A 595 -55.47 0.41 38.64
N ILE A 596 -55.59 1.28 37.62
CA ILE A 596 -54.45 1.71 36.77
C ILE A 596 -53.97 3.14 37.12
N ALA A 597 -54.76 3.91 37.87
CA ALA A 597 -54.43 5.27 38.27
C ALA A 597 -53.11 5.46 39.06
N PRO A 598 -52.57 4.49 39.83
CA PRO A 598 -51.33 4.70 40.59
C PRO A 598 -50.02 4.44 39.82
N LEU A 599 -50.08 3.94 38.58
CA LEU A 599 -48.87 3.56 37.81
C LEU A 599 -48.33 4.68 36.89
N LEU A 600 -48.95 5.86 36.92
CA LEU A 600 -48.62 7.02 36.08
C LEU A 600 -48.47 8.33 36.85
N SER A 601 -48.26 8.30 38.17
CA SER A 601 -47.88 9.48 38.96
C SER A 601 -46.37 9.67 39.02
#